data_AF-A0A838D970-F1
#
_entry.id   AF-A0A838D970-F1
#
_cell.length_a   1.000
_cell.length_b   1.000
_cell.length_c   1.000
_cell.angle_alpha   90.00
_cell.angle_beta   90.00
_cell.angle_gamma   90.00
#
_symmetry.space_group_name_H-M   'P 1'
#
loop_
_entity.id
_entity.type
_entity.pdbx_description
1 polymer ?
#
loop_
_entity_poly.entity_id
_entity_poly.type
_entity_poly.pdbx_seq_one_letter_code
_entity_poly.pdbx_strand_id
1 'polypeptide(L)'
;ALLKQEYPQKVISNKNNNNHLYFSNSNKQYTGKNIHLVGRLCDTLDVFPTSKLSDLSYANIGNYILFYNVGAYSLVFNMPFHCQTKPPVLMKTCEGDIKLIRKGTSYKDLYEEEGGLIP
;
A
#
# COMPACT_ATOMS: atom_id res chain seq x y z
N ALA A 1 -18.70 -15.82 -4.87
CA ALA A 1 -18.14 -14.45 -4.70
C ALA A 1 -17.52 -14.40 -3.31
N LEU A 2 -16.24 -14.03 -3.20
CA LEU A 2 -15.69 -13.64 -1.90
C LEU A 2 -16.59 -12.51 -1.37
N LEU A 3 -17.06 -12.67 -0.13
CA LEU A 3 -17.97 -11.74 0.54
C LEU A 3 -17.52 -10.29 0.37
N LYS A 4 -18.46 -9.34 0.50
CA LYS A 4 -18.22 -7.90 0.52
C LYS A 4 -17.35 -7.54 1.74
N GLN A 5 -16.08 -7.90 1.68
CA GLN A 5 -15.11 -7.70 2.74
C GLN A 5 -14.69 -6.24 2.71
N GLU A 6 -14.81 -5.58 3.85
CA GLU A 6 -14.28 -4.24 4.03
C GLU A 6 -12.79 -4.31 4.38
N TYR A 7 -12.01 -3.40 3.81
CA TYR A 7 -10.58 -3.22 4.10
C TYR A 7 -10.40 -1.84 4.75
N PRO A 8 -10.61 -1.69 6.06
CA PRO A 8 -10.44 -0.40 6.71
C PRO A 8 -9.05 0.19 6.43
N GLN A 9 -8.97 1.50 6.23
CA GLN A 9 -7.70 2.20 6.01
C GLN A 9 -7.50 3.26 7.09
N LYS A 10 -6.25 3.44 7.56
CA LYS A 10 -5.90 4.42 8.58
C LYS A 10 -4.62 5.15 8.27
N VAL A 11 -4.59 6.47 8.48
CA VAL A 11 -3.37 7.27 8.40
C VAL A 11 -2.51 7.05 9.66
N ILE A 12 -1.22 6.76 9.45
CA ILE A 12 -0.21 6.65 10.49
C ILE A 12 0.85 7.72 10.25
N SER A 13 1.02 8.60 11.23
CA SER A 13 2.02 9.68 11.15
C SER A 13 3.43 9.11 11.17
N ASN A 14 4.25 9.53 10.20
CA ASN A 14 5.67 9.20 10.19
C ASN A 14 6.45 10.24 11.00
N LYS A 15 6.55 10.01 12.32
CA LYS A 15 7.20 10.94 13.26
C LYS A 15 8.72 11.08 13.06
N ASN A 16 9.35 10.17 12.32
CA ASN A 16 10.81 10.12 12.19
C ASN A 16 11.33 10.72 10.87
N ASN A 17 10.45 11.27 10.03
CA ASN A 17 10.87 11.93 8.79
C ASN A 17 11.42 13.33 9.08
N ASN A 18 12.72 13.43 9.34
CA ASN A 18 13.49 14.69 9.32
C ASN A 18 13.75 15.20 7.89
N ASN A 19 13.09 14.63 6.88
CA ASN A 19 13.28 15.00 5.49
C ASN A 19 12.65 16.38 5.22
N HIS A 20 13.49 17.40 5.20
CA HIS A 20 13.17 18.79 4.84
C HIS A 20 12.43 18.93 3.49
N LEU A 21 12.48 17.92 2.62
CA LEU A 21 11.76 17.85 1.34
C LEU A 21 10.22 17.79 1.48
N TYR A 22 9.71 17.32 2.62
CA TYR A 22 8.27 17.16 2.86
C TYR A 22 7.80 17.96 4.09
N PHE A 23 8.58 18.95 4.53
CA PHE A 23 8.10 20.00 5.43
C PHE A 23 7.08 20.86 4.68
N SER A 24 5.88 20.31 4.48
CA SER A 24 4.75 21.10 4.10
C SER A 24 4.43 22.04 5.27
N ASN A 25 4.57 23.34 5.03
CA ASN A 25 3.91 24.42 5.76
C ASN A 25 2.38 24.30 5.61
N SER A 26 1.79 23.17 6.01
CA SER A 26 0.38 22.86 5.78
C SER A 26 -0.36 22.82 7.11
N ASN A 27 -0.77 24.01 7.57
CA ASN A 27 -1.89 24.18 8.50
C ASN A 27 -3.26 23.74 7.89
N LYS A 28 -3.25 23.07 6.72
CA LYS A 28 -4.45 22.49 6.11
C LYS A 28 -4.68 21.09 6.67
N GLN A 29 -5.41 21.03 7.78
CA GLN A 29 -6.05 19.79 8.22
C GLN A 29 -7.24 19.52 7.28
N TYR A 30 -7.12 18.48 6.46
CA TYR A 30 -8.26 17.99 5.69
C TYR A 30 -9.19 17.24 6.65
N THR A 31 -10.33 17.84 6.98
CA THR A 31 -11.37 17.26 7.83
C THR A 31 -12.22 16.26 7.04
N GLY A 32 -11.60 15.10 6.73
CA GLY A 32 -12.18 13.77 6.83
C GLY A 32 -13.42 13.34 6.03
N LYS A 33 -14.07 14.17 5.19
CA LYS A 33 -15.32 13.72 4.51
C LYS A 33 -15.21 13.36 3.03
N ASN A 34 -14.22 13.87 2.28
CA ASN A 34 -14.13 13.68 0.82
C ASN A 34 -12.71 13.30 0.36
N ILE A 35 -12.10 12.27 0.96
CA ILE A 35 -10.79 11.78 0.52
C ILE A 35 -11.00 10.52 -0.30
N HIS A 36 -10.56 10.55 -1.57
CA HIS A 36 -10.47 9.37 -2.42
C HIS A 36 -9.05 8.81 -2.34
N LEU A 37 -8.93 7.56 -1.92
CA LEU A 37 -7.64 6.86 -1.88
C LEU A 37 -7.43 6.15 -3.20
N VAL A 38 -6.35 6.50 -3.91
CA VAL A 38 -6.02 5.95 -5.22
C VAL A 38 -4.62 5.36 -5.21
N GLY A 39 -4.38 4.38 -6.07
CA GLY A 39 -3.04 3.88 -6.33
C GLY A 39 -2.29 4.76 -7.31
N ARG A 40 -1.20 4.21 -7.85
CA ARG A 40 -0.25 4.93 -8.71
C ARG A 40 -0.30 4.48 -10.17
N LEU A 41 -1.18 3.54 -10.49
CA LEU A 41 -1.34 3.02 -11.84
C LEU A 41 -2.00 4.10 -12.71
N CYS A 42 -1.66 4.10 -14.00
CA CYS A 42 -2.35 4.91 -15.00
C CYS A 42 -3.68 4.25 -15.40
N ASP A 43 -4.55 4.00 -14.41
CA ASP A 43 -5.83 3.32 -14.57
C ASP A 43 -6.89 3.99 -13.70
N THR A 44 -8.06 4.26 -14.28
CA THR A 44 -9.19 4.88 -13.56
C THR A 44 -9.81 3.96 -12.52
N LEU A 45 -9.56 2.65 -12.62
CA LEU A 45 -10.01 1.64 -11.67
C LEU A 45 -9.03 1.39 -10.53
N ASP A 46 -7.84 2.02 -10.52
CA ASP A 46 -6.86 1.92 -9.43
C ASP A 46 -7.25 2.81 -8.24
N VAL A 47 -8.43 2.54 -7.70
CA VAL A 47 -9.05 3.26 -6.59
C VAL A 47 -9.30 2.26 -5.46
N PHE A 48 -8.88 2.61 -4.24
CA PHE A 48 -9.17 1.83 -3.04
C PHE A 48 -10.48 2.31 -2.42
N PRO A 49 -11.55 1.50 -2.42
CA PRO A 49 -12.81 1.89 -1.81
C PRO A 49 -12.64 2.14 -0.31
N THR A 50 -13.10 3.29 0.16
CA THR A 50 -13.07 3.66 1.57
C THR A 50 -14.32 3.16 2.28
N SER A 51 -14.15 2.54 3.44
CA SER A 51 -15.26 2.09 4.30
C SER A 51 -15.61 3.14 5.36
N LYS A 52 -16.74 2.97 6.05
CA LYS A 52 -17.07 3.82 7.22
C LYS A 52 -16.10 3.62 8.39
N LEU A 53 -15.37 2.51 8.41
CA LEU A 53 -14.34 2.18 9.41
C LEU A 53 -12.98 2.81 9.06
N SER A 54 -12.85 3.40 7.86
CA SER A 54 -11.62 4.02 7.41
C SER A 54 -11.51 5.44 7.97
N ASP A 55 -10.32 5.78 8.47
CA ASP A 55 -9.99 7.12 8.94
C ASP A 55 -8.77 7.64 8.18
N LEU A 56 -9.07 8.46 7.17
CA LEU A 56 -8.08 9.16 6.35
C LEU A 56 -7.88 10.60 6.80
N SER A 57 -8.41 10.98 7.96
CA SER A 57 -8.16 12.28 8.55
C SER A 57 -6.66 12.48 8.72
N TYR A 58 -6.19 13.72 8.50
CA TYR A 58 -4.76 14.07 8.63
C TYR A 58 -3.82 13.38 7.62
N ALA A 59 -4.36 12.84 6.52
CA ALA A 59 -3.52 12.40 5.40
C ALA A 59 -2.63 13.56 4.92
N ASN A 60 -1.33 13.33 4.89
CA ASN A 60 -0.33 14.30 4.43
C ASN A 60 0.82 13.54 3.76
N ILE A 61 1.57 14.23 2.90
CA ILE A 61 2.73 13.67 2.22
C ILE A 61 3.73 13.19 3.28
N GLY A 62 4.25 11.97 3.08
CA GLY A 62 5.20 11.34 3.99
C GLY A 62 4.59 10.51 5.13
N ASN A 63 3.28 10.63 5.38
CA ASN A 63 2.58 9.69 6.28
C ASN A 63 2.39 8.32 5.61
N TYR A 64 2.18 7.30 6.43
CA TYR A 64 1.83 5.96 5.98
C TYR A 64 0.32 5.74 5.98
N ILE A 65 -0.17 4.88 5.08
CA ILE A 65 -1.55 4.38 5.10
C ILE A 65 -1.51 2.89 5.45
N LEU A 66 -2.19 2.52 6.53
CA LEU A 66 -2.32 1.15 6.99
C LEU A 66 -3.65 0.56 6.50
N PHE A 67 -3.57 -0.58 5.80
CA PHE A 67 -4.73 -1.34 5.36
C PHE A 67 -4.95 -2.53 6.29
N TYR A 68 -6.16 -2.69 6.79
CA TYR A 68 -6.55 -3.82 7.63
C TYR A 68 -7.22 -4.93 6.80
N ASN A 69 -7.22 -6.15 7.36
CA ASN A 69 -7.87 -7.33 6.77
C ASN A 69 -7.32 -7.76 5.39
N VAL A 70 -6.05 -7.50 5.09
CA VAL A 70 -5.40 -7.83 3.80
C VAL A 70 -4.62 -9.17 3.81
N GLY A 71 -4.94 -10.06 4.75
CA GLY A 71 -4.19 -11.32 4.93
C GLY A 71 -4.50 -12.38 3.87
N ALA A 72 -5.74 -12.40 3.36
CA ALA A 72 -6.17 -13.34 2.34
C ALA A 72 -6.26 -12.65 0.98
N TYR A 73 -5.89 -13.34 -0.09
CA TYR A 73 -6.06 -12.93 -1.48
C TYR A 73 -5.30 -11.67 -1.94
N SER A 74 -4.67 -10.90 -1.05
CA SER A 74 -3.96 -9.66 -1.43
C SER A 74 -2.63 -9.90 -2.16
N LEU A 75 -1.91 -10.98 -1.86
CA LEU A 75 -0.63 -11.28 -2.52
C LEU A 75 -0.78 -12.19 -3.74
N VAL A 76 -1.70 -13.17 -3.68
CA VAL A 76 -1.85 -14.16 -4.75
C VAL A 76 -2.54 -13.60 -6.00
N PHE A 77 -3.36 -12.56 -5.85
CA PHE A 77 -3.93 -11.81 -6.98
C PHE A 77 -3.13 -10.57 -7.35
N ASN A 78 -1.92 -10.39 -6.80
CA ASN A 78 -1.05 -9.29 -7.18
C ASN A 78 -0.35 -9.62 -8.50
N MET A 79 -0.98 -9.22 -9.60
CA MET A 79 -0.38 -9.26 -10.93
C MET A 79 0.58 -8.08 -11.09
N PRO A 80 1.76 -8.27 -11.70
CA PRO A 80 2.78 -7.22 -11.82
C PRO A 80 2.46 -6.23 -12.96
N PHE A 81 1.25 -5.67 -12.91
CA PHE A 81 0.74 -4.73 -13.88
C PHE A 81 1.56 -3.44 -13.90
N HIS A 82 1.77 -2.86 -15.08
CA HIS A 82 2.58 -1.64 -15.29
C HIS A 82 3.99 -1.72 -14.67
N CYS A 83 4.65 -2.87 -14.81
CA CYS A 83 6.00 -3.12 -14.29
C CYS A 83 6.12 -2.94 -12.76
N GLN A 84 5.03 -3.15 -12.00
CA GLN A 84 5.08 -3.09 -10.55
C GLN A 84 5.60 -4.40 -9.96
N THR A 85 6.74 -4.32 -9.28
CA THR A 85 7.32 -5.43 -8.54
C THR A 85 6.47 -5.82 -7.34
N LYS A 86 6.27 -7.12 -7.11
CA LYS A 86 5.55 -7.63 -5.93
C LYS A 86 6.33 -7.29 -4.64
N PRO A 87 5.68 -6.76 -3.60
CA PRO A 87 6.37 -6.26 -2.40
C PRO A 87 6.97 -7.38 -1.53
N PRO A 88 7.98 -7.07 -0.69
CA PRO A 88 8.42 -7.99 0.35
C PRO A 88 7.33 -8.21 1.39
N VAL A 89 7.35 -9.36 2.06
CA VAL A 89 6.41 -9.70 3.13
C VAL A 89 7.18 -9.99 4.41
N LEU A 90 6.83 -9.24 5.45
CA LEU A 90 7.36 -9.39 6.80
C LEU A 90 6.32 -10.08 7.67
N MET A 91 6.76 -11.01 8.51
CA MET A 91 5.94 -11.69 9.49
C MET A 91 6.43 -11.33 10.89
N LYS A 92 5.50 -10.91 11.75
CA LYS A 92 5.74 -10.82 13.19
C LYS A 92 5.48 -12.17 13.84
N THR A 93 6.48 -12.75 14.50
CA THR A 93 6.35 -14.04 15.19
C THR A 93 5.55 -13.89 16.49
N CYS A 94 5.12 -15.01 17.07
CA CYS A 94 4.48 -15.03 18.39
C CYS A 94 5.40 -14.48 19.50
N GLU A 95 6.72 -14.59 19.32
CA GLU A 95 7.75 -14.05 20.22
C GLU A 95 7.96 -12.54 20.04
N GLY A 96 7.39 -11.95 18.97
CA GLY A 96 7.45 -10.52 18.69
C GLY A 96 8.50 -10.12 17.64
N ASP A 97 9.36 -11.04 17.21
CA ASP A 97 10.39 -10.80 16.20
C ASP A 97 9.80 -10.56 14.82
N ILE A 98 10.49 -9.78 13.98
CA ILE A 98 10.12 -9.55 12.58
C ILE A 98 11.02 -10.39 11.67
N LYS A 99 10.42 -11.23 10.84
CA LYS A 99 11.12 -12.09 9.87
C LYS A 99 10.67 -11.78 8.45
N LEU A 100 11.62 -11.70 7.51
CA LEU A 100 11.33 -11.63 6.08
C LEU A 100 10.92 -13.02 5.58
N ILE A 101 9.66 -13.18 5.19
CA ILE A 101 9.10 -14.46 4.73
C ILE A 101 8.93 -14.54 3.20
N ARG A 102 8.94 -13.39 2.53
CA ARG A 102 8.95 -13.30 1.06
C ARG A 102 9.81 -12.11 0.64
N LYS A 103 10.80 -12.34 -0.22
CA LYS A 103 11.58 -11.26 -0.82
C LYS A 103 10.72 -10.46 -1.80
N GLY A 104 10.98 -9.16 -1.92
CA GLY A 104 10.41 -8.37 -3.01
C GLY A 104 10.96 -8.85 -4.35
N THR A 105 10.14 -8.75 -5.39
CA THR A 105 10.56 -9.07 -6.76
C THR A 105 11.45 -7.93 -7.29
N SER A 106 12.55 -8.25 -7.96
CA SER A 106 13.38 -7.24 -8.63
C SER A 106 12.90 -6.95 -10.06
N TYR A 107 13.40 -5.90 -10.70
CA TYR A 107 13.10 -5.65 -12.12
C TYR A 107 13.60 -6.75 -13.04
N LYS A 108 14.72 -7.39 -12.69
CA LYS A 108 15.23 -8.55 -13.42
C LYS A 108 14.26 -9.71 -13.33
N ASP A 109 13.87 -10.08 -12.11
CA ASP A 109 12.90 -11.17 -11.89
C ASP A 109 11.60 -10.90 -12.65
N LEU A 110 11.13 -9.65 -12.64
CA LEU A 110 9.92 -9.26 -13.36
C LEU A 110 10.06 -9.39 -14.88
N TYR A 111 11.18 -8.93 -15.43
CA TYR A 111 11.47 -9.08 -16.87
C TYR A 111 11.49 -10.55 -17.29
N GLU A 112 12.09 -11.42 -16.46
CA GLU A 112 12.12 -12.86 -16.71
C GLU A 112 10.72 -13.50 -16.57
N GLU A 113 9.94 -13.15 -15.54
CA GLU A 113 8.56 -13.65 -15.33
C GLU A 113 7.62 -13.28 -16.49
N GLU A 114 7.75 -12.07 -17.05
CA GLU A 114 6.90 -11.56 -18.14
C GLU A 114 7.38 -11.96 -19.55
N GLY A 115 8.30 -12.92 -19.63
CA GLY A 115 8.74 -13.49 -20.91
C GLY A 115 9.81 -12.69 -21.65
N GLY A 116 10.49 -11.76 -20.99
CA GLY A 116 11.58 -10.98 -21.58
C GLY A 116 12.76 -11.82 -22.09
N LEU A 117 12.91 -13.05 -21.62
CA LEU A 117 13.93 -14.00 -22.09
C LEU A 117 13.45 -14.91 -23.23
N ILE A 118 12.19 -14.80 -23.66
CA ILE A 118 11.67 -15.59 -24.78
C ILE A 118 12.22 -14.97 -26.08
N PRO A 119 12.93 -15.74 -26.92
CA PRO A 119 13.53 -15.26 -28.17
C PRO A 119 12.52 -14.70 -29.19
#